data_AF-A0A452XP76-F1
#
_entry.id   AF-A0A452XP76-F1
#
_cell.length_a   1.000
_cell.length_b   1.000
_cell.length_c   1.000
_cell.angle_alpha   90.00
_cell.angle_beta   90.00
_cell.angle_gamma   90.00
#
_symmetry.space_group_name_H-M   'P 1'
#
loop_
_entity.id
_entity.type
_entity.pdbx_description
1 polymer ?
#
loop_
_entity_poly.entity_id
_entity_poly.type
_entity_poly.pdbx_seq_one_letter_code
_entity_poly.pdbx_strand_id
1 'polypeptide(L)'
;MADELDELIDFLSNSSPQVRGAAADIVRGLTGDSDGLRSLAARADRALPALLRLLASVGAGGAGEAAADSLVNLSQDGDLAARLVVLGAVAAAMDVMVKRGGEQPKLARSLVMLLVNLTQVESGISALLQVGDEKVQGLYVAKLVRSFCRSSCDSEGECALFFCFLFSLAVFMLFLL
;
A
#
# COMPACT_ATOMS: atom_id res chain seq x y z
N MET A 1 -9.84 29.35 7.29
CA MET A 1 -8.60 29.28 6.51
C MET A 1 -8.29 27.80 6.38
N ALA A 2 -8.20 27.26 5.18
CA ALA A 2 -7.78 25.87 5.03
C ALA A 2 -6.35 25.78 5.59
N ASP A 3 -6.09 24.74 6.39
CA ASP A 3 -4.74 24.43 6.84
C ASP A 3 -3.86 24.13 5.62
N GLU A 4 -2.60 24.58 5.60
CA GLU A 4 -1.69 24.34 4.47
C GLU A 4 -1.56 22.85 4.15
N LEU A 5 -1.63 21.98 5.17
CA LEU A 5 -1.59 20.54 5.00
C LEU A 5 -2.88 19.99 4.37
N ASP A 6 -4.02 20.59 4.69
CA ASP A 6 -5.30 20.23 4.08
C ASP A 6 -5.33 20.59 2.59
N GLU A 7 -4.78 21.73 2.22
CA GLU A 7 -4.63 22.14 0.81
C GLU A 7 -3.67 21.21 0.06
N LEU A 8 -2.55 20.82 0.69
CA LEU A 8 -1.62 19.84 0.14
C LEU A 8 -2.30 18.49 -0.15
N ILE A 9 -3.16 18.00 0.77
CA ILE A 9 -3.92 16.77 0.58
C ILE A 9 -4.89 16.91 -0.61
N ASP A 10 -5.53 18.06 -0.78
CA ASP A 10 -6.43 18.31 -1.91
C ASP A 10 -5.68 18.29 -3.26
N PHE A 11 -4.43 18.75 -3.30
CA PHE A 11 -3.60 18.69 -4.50
C PHE A 11 -3.25 17.27 -4.97
N LEU A 12 -3.37 16.24 -4.12
CA LEU A 12 -3.25 14.84 -4.54
C LEU A 12 -4.34 14.41 -5.55
N SER A 13 -5.45 15.15 -5.62
CA SER A 13 -6.53 14.94 -6.58
C SER A 13 -6.53 15.97 -7.72
N ASN A 14 -5.51 16.83 -7.82
CA ASN A 14 -5.47 17.88 -8.83
C ASN A 14 -5.47 17.30 -10.24
N SER A 15 -6.14 17.96 -11.18
CA SER A 15 -6.20 17.53 -12.59
C SER A 15 -4.84 17.61 -13.27
N SER A 16 -3.98 18.56 -12.87
CA SER A 16 -2.62 18.70 -13.37
C SER A 16 -1.71 17.58 -12.84
N PRO A 17 -1.12 16.74 -13.70
CA PRO A 17 -0.18 15.69 -13.28
C PRO A 17 1.06 16.24 -12.58
N GLN A 18 1.51 17.44 -12.95
CA GLN A 18 2.68 18.10 -12.36
C GLN A 18 2.39 18.51 -10.91
N VAL A 19 1.23 19.15 -10.67
CA VAL A 19 0.80 19.56 -9.33
C VAL A 19 0.58 18.33 -8.46
N ARG A 20 -0.11 17.33 -8.99
CA ARG A 20 -0.37 16.07 -8.29
C ARG A 20 0.91 15.31 -7.94
N GLY A 21 1.88 15.27 -8.85
CA GLY A 21 3.19 14.65 -8.62
C GLY A 21 3.99 15.39 -7.55
N ALA A 22 4.08 16.72 -7.64
CA ALA A 22 4.76 17.53 -6.63
C ALA A 22 4.12 17.36 -5.24
N ALA A 23 2.78 17.37 -5.16
CA ALA A 23 2.07 17.12 -3.91
C ALA A 23 2.39 15.73 -3.34
N ALA A 24 2.42 14.68 -4.19
CA ALA A 24 2.76 13.33 -3.76
C ALA A 24 4.19 13.22 -3.24
N ASP A 25 5.16 13.88 -3.89
CA ASP A 25 6.55 13.89 -3.44
C ASP A 25 6.73 14.62 -2.10
N ILE A 26 6.02 15.74 -1.89
CA ILE A 26 6.02 16.46 -0.60
C ILE A 26 5.42 15.57 0.49
N VAL A 27 4.26 14.94 0.24
CA VAL A 27 3.63 14.03 1.20
C VAL A 27 4.53 12.85 1.53
N ARG A 28 5.21 12.26 0.54
CA ARG A 28 6.21 11.21 0.79
C ARG A 28 7.30 11.72 1.73
N GLY A 29 7.85 12.91 1.47
CA GLY A 29 8.84 13.54 2.34
C GLY A 29 8.34 13.72 3.77
N LEU A 30 7.10 14.20 3.95
CA LEU A 30 6.48 14.37 5.27
C LEU A 30 6.31 13.04 6.01
N THR A 31 5.92 11.96 5.33
CA THR A 31 5.82 10.64 5.97
C THR A 31 7.16 10.02 6.35
N GLY A 32 8.27 10.52 5.78
CA GLY A 32 9.63 10.13 6.17
C GLY A 32 10.17 10.90 7.40
N ASP A 33 9.45 11.92 7.84
CA ASP A 33 9.76 12.71 9.03
C ASP A 33 8.73 12.46 10.14
N SER A 34 9.18 12.42 11.41
CA SER A 34 8.29 12.06 12.52
C SER A 34 7.19 13.08 12.81
N ASP A 35 7.45 14.38 12.62
CA ASP A 35 6.47 15.44 12.86
C ASP A 35 5.51 15.57 11.67
N GLY A 36 6.03 15.41 10.44
CA GLY A 36 5.23 15.31 9.23
C GLY A 36 4.27 14.10 9.27
N LEU A 37 4.77 12.93 9.68
CA LEU A 37 3.98 11.72 9.83
C LEU A 37 2.86 11.90 10.87
N ARG A 38 3.17 12.48 12.04
CA ARG A 38 2.16 12.77 13.08
C ARG A 38 1.09 13.74 12.59
N SER A 39 1.49 14.76 11.82
CA SER A 39 0.58 15.76 11.27
C SER A 39 -0.38 15.18 10.22
N LEU A 40 0.11 14.26 9.39
CA LEU A 40 -0.69 13.51 8.42
C LEU A 40 -1.61 12.48 9.11
N ALA A 41 -1.12 11.79 10.13
CA ALA A 41 -1.92 10.85 10.93
C ALA A 41 -3.11 11.55 11.59
N ALA A 42 -2.93 12.77 12.10
CA ALA A 42 -4.01 13.60 12.65
C ALA A 42 -5.10 13.96 11.61
N ARG A 43 -4.81 13.82 10.32
CA ARG A 43 -5.74 14.06 9.19
C ARG A 43 -6.02 12.79 8.39
N ALA A 44 -5.89 11.61 9.02
CA ALA A 44 -6.01 10.31 8.35
C ALA A 44 -7.32 10.15 7.56
N ASP A 45 -8.43 10.70 8.06
CA ASP A 45 -9.74 10.64 7.39
C ASP A 45 -9.76 11.31 6.01
N ARG A 46 -8.82 12.22 5.73
CA ARG A 46 -8.63 12.85 4.42
C ARG A 46 -7.41 12.31 3.68
N ALA A 47 -6.30 12.14 4.39
CA ALA A 47 -5.03 11.73 3.79
C ALA A 47 -5.10 10.30 3.23
N LEU A 48 -5.65 9.34 3.99
CA LEU A 48 -5.68 7.93 3.56
C LEU A 48 -6.53 7.72 2.30
N PRO A 49 -7.77 8.24 2.20
CA PRO A 49 -8.55 8.12 0.97
C PRO A 49 -7.92 8.85 -0.22
N ALA A 50 -7.25 9.98 -0.02
CA ALA A 50 -6.57 10.71 -1.09
C ALA A 50 -5.39 9.91 -1.65
N LEU A 51 -4.55 9.35 -0.78
CA LEU A 51 -3.41 8.52 -1.17
C LEU A 51 -3.86 7.22 -1.85
N LEU A 52 -4.91 6.55 -1.36
CA LEU A 52 -5.45 5.35 -2.01
C LEU A 52 -6.00 5.63 -3.40
N ARG A 53 -6.73 6.75 -3.59
CA ARG A 53 -7.20 7.15 -4.92
C ARG A 53 -6.03 7.46 -5.85
N LEU A 54 -4.98 8.12 -5.36
CA LEU A 54 -3.80 8.41 -6.14
C LEU A 54 -3.08 7.13 -6.57
N LEU A 55 -2.90 6.17 -5.64
CA LEU A 55 -2.31 4.87 -5.91
C LEU A 55 -3.08 4.10 -7.01
N ALA A 56 -4.41 4.12 -6.94
CA ALA A 56 -5.28 3.42 -7.88
C ALA A 56 -5.43 4.14 -9.25
N SER A 57 -4.94 5.38 -9.38
CA SER A 57 -5.15 6.19 -10.58
C SER A 57 -4.34 5.69 -11.78
N VAL A 58 -4.98 5.67 -12.96
CA VAL A 58 -4.33 5.26 -14.21
C VAL A 58 -3.30 6.32 -14.62
N GLY A 59 -2.05 5.89 -14.87
CA GLY A 59 -0.98 6.79 -15.30
C GLY A 59 -0.32 7.56 -14.15
N ALA A 60 -0.43 7.06 -12.91
CA ALA A 60 0.14 7.72 -11.73
C ALA A 60 1.67 7.92 -11.77
N GLY A 61 2.42 7.26 -12.66
CA GLY A 61 3.87 7.46 -12.79
C GLY A 61 4.59 7.45 -11.43
N GLY A 62 5.55 8.35 -11.24
CA GLY A 62 6.22 8.52 -9.94
C GLY A 62 5.31 8.95 -8.78
N ALA A 63 4.13 9.54 -9.05
CA ALA A 63 3.17 9.91 -8.01
C ALA A 63 2.51 8.68 -7.37
N GLY A 64 2.33 7.59 -8.13
CA GLY A 64 1.83 6.31 -7.61
C GLY A 64 2.84 5.64 -6.68
N GLU A 65 4.13 5.68 -7.05
CA GLU A 65 5.22 5.23 -6.17
C GLU A 65 5.27 6.06 -4.88
N ALA A 66 5.22 7.40 -4.99
CA ALA A 66 5.20 8.28 -3.83
C ALA A 66 3.98 8.04 -2.92
N ALA A 67 2.81 7.76 -3.50
CA ALA A 67 1.62 7.39 -2.74
C ALA A 67 1.82 6.04 -2.02
N ALA A 68 2.38 5.04 -2.70
CA ALA A 68 2.66 3.73 -2.10
C ALA A 68 3.65 3.86 -0.92
N ASP A 69 4.75 4.59 -1.09
CA ASP A 69 5.74 4.82 -0.03
C ASP A 69 5.12 5.54 1.18
N SER A 70 4.28 6.56 0.92
CA SER A 70 3.58 7.29 1.98
C SER A 70 2.63 6.37 2.77
N LEU A 71 1.91 5.49 2.08
CA LEU A 71 1.01 4.51 2.69
C LEU A 71 1.79 3.46 3.49
N VAL A 72 2.96 3.01 3.02
CA VAL A 72 3.85 2.12 3.77
C VAL A 72 4.24 2.77 5.10
N ASN A 73 4.68 4.02 5.07
CA ASN A 73 5.10 4.74 6.29
C ASN A 73 3.94 4.94 7.27
N LEU A 74 2.78 5.37 6.79
CA LEU A 74 1.59 5.56 7.63
C LEU A 74 1.07 4.25 8.22
N SER A 75 1.11 3.15 7.47
CA SER A 75 0.62 1.84 7.92
C SER A 75 1.54 1.11 8.90
N GLN A 76 2.70 1.68 9.25
CA GLN A 76 3.49 1.17 10.38
C GLN A 76 2.75 1.38 11.72
N ASP A 77 1.84 2.36 11.78
CA ASP A 77 0.88 2.50 12.87
C ASP A 77 -0.30 1.54 12.66
N GLY A 78 -0.56 0.69 13.66
CA GLY A 78 -1.59 -0.35 13.58
C GLY A 78 -3.02 0.18 13.45
N ASP A 79 -3.33 1.34 14.04
CA ASP A 79 -4.66 1.95 13.94
C ASP A 79 -4.88 2.52 12.54
N LEU A 80 -3.85 3.14 11.95
CA LEU A 80 -3.90 3.60 10.56
C LEU A 80 -3.95 2.43 9.57
N ALA A 81 -3.23 1.33 9.84
CA ALA A 81 -3.32 0.11 9.05
C ALA A 81 -4.75 -0.46 9.07
N ALA A 82 -5.38 -0.56 10.24
CA ALA A 82 -6.77 -1.00 10.36
C ALA A 82 -7.74 -0.11 9.57
N ARG A 83 -7.56 1.22 9.64
CA ARG A 83 -8.35 2.18 8.83
C ARG A 83 -8.14 1.98 7.33
N LEU A 84 -6.90 1.76 6.89
CA LEU A 84 -6.59 1.47 5.49
C LEU A 84 -7.27 0.18 5.01
N VAL A 85 -7.30 -0.87 5.83
CA VAL A 85 -8.03 -2.10 5.50
C VAL A 85 -9.52 -1.81 5.28
N VAL A 86 -10.16 -1.05 6.18
CA VAL A 86 -11.57 -0.63 6.04
C VAL A 86 -11.81 0.17 4.75
N LEU A 87 -10.85 1.00 4.35
CA LEU A 87 -10.89 1.77 3.10
C LEU A 87 -10.60 0.93 1.84
N GLY A 88 -10.37 -0.38 1.97
CA GLY A 88 -10.13 -1.29 0.84
C GLY A 88 -8.69 -1.30 0.33
N ALA A 89 -7.70 -0.89 1.14
CA ALA A 89 -6.31 -0.79 0.73
C ALA A 89 -5.71 -2.12 0.23
N VAL A 90 -6.13 -3.26 0.81
CA VAL A 90 -5.66 -4.59 0.36
C VAL A 90 -6.06 -4.85 -1.10
N ALA A 91 -7.33 -4.61 -1.43
CA ALA A 91 -7.83 -4.80 -2.79
C ALA A 91 -7.15 -3.84 -3.77
N ALA A 92 -7.01 -2.56 -3.38
CA ALA A 92 -6.32 -1.56 -4.20
C ALA A 92 -4.87 -1.95 -4.47
N ALA A 93 -4.12 -2.37 -3.45
CA ALA A 93 -2.72 -2.80 -3.59
C ALA A 93 -2.59 -4.02 -4.51
N MET A 94 -3.45 -5.03 -4.33
CA MET A 94 -3.47 -6.23 -5.18
C MET A 94 -3.79 -5.89 -6.64
N ASP A 95 -4.74 -5.01 -6.88
CA ASP A 95 -5.12 -4.58 -8.23
C ASP A 95 -3.97 -3.85 -8.93
N VAL A 96 -3.31 -2.92 -8.24
CA VAL A 96 -2.17 -2.19 -8.80
C VAL A 96 -0.99 -3.13 -9.03
N MET A 97 -0.69 -4.02 -8.08
CA MET A 97 0.40 -4.98 -8.21
C MET A 97 0.22 -5.91 -9.42
N VAL A 98 -1.00 -6.41 -9.66
CA VAL A 98 -1.29 -7.24 -10.84
C VAL A 98 -1.15 -6.46 -12.15
N LYS A 99 -1.60 -5.20 -12.17
CA LYS A 99 -1.61 -4.36 -13.38
C LYS A 99 -0.24 -3.76 -13.71
N ARG A 100 0.58 -3.48 -12.69
CA ARG A 100 1.79 -2.63 -12.82
C ARG A 100 3.05 -3.23 -12.19
N GLY A 101 2.93 -4.24 -11.32
CA GLY A 101 4.06 -4.75 -10.55
C GLY A 101 5.19 -5.31 -11.42
N GLY A 102 4.86 -5.92 -12.56
CA GLY A 102 5.86 -6.40 -13.52
C GLY A 102 6.55 -5.28 -14.34
N GLU A 103 5.95 -4.10 -14.41
CA GLU A 103 6.49 -2.93 -15.15
C GLU A 103 7.31 -2.01 -14.23
N GLN A 104 7.03 -2.02 -12.92
CA GLN A 104 7.57 -1.07 -11.94
C GLN A 104 8.05 -1.80 -10.67
N PRO A 105 9.31 -2.28 -10.61
CA PRO A 105 9.83 -3.06 -9.49
C PRO A 105 9.78 -2.32 -8.15
N LYS A 106 10.05 -1.00 -8.15
CA LYS A 106 9.97 -0.17 -6.93
C LYS A 106 8.54 -0.10 -6.40
N LEU A 107 7.57 0.21 -7.26
CA LEU A 107 6.17 0.18 -6.90
C LEU A 107 5.75 -1.19 -6.36
N ALA A 108 6.15 -2.29 -7.02
CA ALA A 108 5.85 -3.65 -6.58
C ALA A 108 6.37 -3.91 -5.15
N ARG A 109 7.61 -3.50 -4.87
CA ARG A 109 8.20 -3.60 -3.53
C ARG A 109 7.41 -2.81 -2.50
N SER A 110 7.06 -1.55 -2.77
CA SER A 110 6.27 -0.73 -1.85
C SER A 110 4.87 -1.31 -1.60
N LEU A 111 4.22 -1.86 -2.63
CA LEU A 111 2.93 -2.55 -2.48
C LEU A 111 3.04 -3.80 -1.60
N VAL A 112 4.12 -4.56 -1.71
CA VAL A 112 4.35 -5.73 -0.86
C VAL A 112 4.62 -5.30 0.59
N MET A 113 5.42 -4.26 0.81
CA MET A 113 5.62 -3.71 2.16
C MET A 113 4.32 -3.17 2.76
N LEU A 114 3.46 -2.55 1.94
CA LEU A 114 2.14 -2.13 2.40
C LEU A 114 1.31 -3.34 2.80
N LEU A 115 1.26 -4.40 1.99
CA LEU A 115 0.54 -5.63 2.32
C LEU A 115 1.07 -6.27 3.61
N VAL A 116 2.39 -6.30 3.84
CA VAL A 116 3.00 -6.75 5.10
C VAL A 116 2.39 -6.00 6.28
N ASN A 117 2.39 -4.67 6.25
CA ASN A 117 1.84 -3.83 7.31
C ASN A 117 0.34 -4.06 7.52
N LEU A 118 -0.44 -4.10 6.44
CA LEU A 118 -1.89 -4.34 6.50
C LEU A 118 -2.22 -5.71 7.07
N THR A 119 -1.38 -6.73 6.87
CA THR A 119 -1.58 -8.07 7.43
C THR A 119 -1.14 -8.22 8.89
N GLN A 120 -0.62 -7.16 9.53
CA GLN A 120 -0.39 -7.18 10.98
C GLN A 120 -1.70 -7.04 11.78
N VAL A 121 -2.78 -6.57 11.13
CA VAL A 121 -4.12 -6.54 11.71
C VAL A 121 -4.96 -7.69 11.16
N GLU A 122 -5.77 -8.31 12.03
CA GLU A 122 -6.57 -9.50 11.69
C GLU A 122 -7.51 -9.26 10.50
N SER A 123 -8.17 -8.11 10.46
CA SER A 123 -9.06 -7.73 9.35
C SER A 123 -8.32 -7.64 8.01
N GLY A 124 -7.03 -7.27 8.02
CA GLY A 124 -6.20 -7.24 6.82
C GLY A 124 -5.84 -8.63 6.33
N ILE A 125 -5.63 -9.58 7.24
CA ILE A 125 -5.46 -11.00 6.90
C ILE A 125 -6.73 -11.55 6.29
N SER A 126 -7.90 -11.34 6.92
CA SER A 126 -9.19 -11.76 6.39
C SER A 126 -9.45 -11.16 5.00
N ALA A 127 -9.09 -9.89 4.80
CA ALA A 127 -9.23 -9.21 3.51
C ALA A 127 -8.28 -9.80 2.44
N LEU A 128 -7.03 -10.11 2.81
CA LEU A 128 -6.05 -10.71 1.88
C LEU A 128 -6.43 -12.14 1.49
N LEU A 129 -6.92 -12.93 2.45
CA LEU A 129 -7.42 -14.27 2.22
C LEU A 129 -8.80 -14.28 1.54
N GLN A 130 -9.48 -13.13 1.54
CA GLN A 130 -10.84 -12.95 1.02
C GLN A 130 -11.82 -13.89 1.72
N VAL A 131 -11.69 -14.01 3.05
CA VAL A 131 -12.55 -14.85 3.90
C VAL A 131 -14.00 -14.35 3.80
N GLY A 132 -14.93 -15.28 3.60
CA GLY A 132 -16.36 -14.98 3.48
C GLY A 132 -16.85 -14.76 2.05
N ASP A 133 -15.97 -14.71 1.05
CA ASP A 133 -16.34 -14.76 -0.37
C ASP A 133 -15.80 -16.04 -1.02
N GLU A 134 -16.59 -17.11 -0.95
CA GLU A 134 -16.23 -18.45 -1.44
C GLU A 134 -15.77 -18.48 -2.91
N LYS A 135 -16.20 -17.51 -3.73
CA LYS A 135 -15.85 -17.48 -5.16
C LYS A 135 -14.42 -17.02 -5.42
N VAL A 136 -13.87 -16.22 -4.52
CA VAL A 136 -12.56 -15.58 -4.70
C VAL A 136 -11.63 -15.83 -3.51
N GLN A 137 -12.04 -16.60 -2.50
CA GLN A 137 -11.21 -16.95 -1.36
C GLN A 137 -9.85 -17.51 -1.81
N GLY A 138 -8.77 -16.93 -1.29
CA GLY A 138 -7.39 -17.28 -1.64
C GLY A 138 -6.90 -16.80 -3.01
N LEU A 139 -7.71 -16.11 -3.81
CA LEU A 139 -7.30 -15.64 -5.14
C LEU A 139 -6.13 -14.66 -5.06
N TYR A 140 -6.14 -13.72 -4.12
CA TYR A 140 -5.04 -12.79 -3.93
C TYR A 140 -3.74 -13.49 -3.52
N VAL A 141 -3.81 -14.48 -2.64
CA VAL A 141 -2.66 -15.32 -2.28
C VAL A 141 -2.14 -16.08 -3.51
N ALA A 142 -3.01 -16.69 -4.29
CA ALA A 142 -2.62 -17.39 -5.52
C ALA A 142 -1.95 -16.46 -6.54
N LYS A 143 -2.42 -15.22 -6.66
CA LYS A 143 -1.81 -14.18 -7.52
C LYS A 143 -0.43 -13.77 -7.01
N LEU A 144 -0.27 -13.56 -5.71
CA LEU A 144 1.01 -13.27 -5.05
C LEU A 144 2.02 -14.38 -5.32
N VAL A 145 1.67 -15.63 -5.00
CA VAL A 145 2.53 -16.81 -5.24
C VAL A 145 2.94 -16.90 -6.71
N ARG A 146 1.99 -16.74 -7.65
CA ARG A 146 2.30 -16.76 -9.08
C ARG A 146 3.24 -15.62 -9.50
N SER A 147 3.07 -14.43 -8.93
CA SER A 147 3.95 -13.29 -9.19
C SER A 147 5.37 -13.59 -8.73
N PHE A 148 5.52 -14.20 -7.55
CA PHE A 148 6.81 -14.56 -6.99
C PHE A 148 7.53 -15.65 -7.79
N CYS A 149 6.81 -16.69 -8.23
CA CYS A 149 7.41 -17.74 -9.05
C CYS A 149 7.89 -17.26 -10.43
N ARG A 150 7.43 -16.10 -10.90
CA ARG A 150 7.86 -15.50 -12.17
C ARG A 150 9.02 -14.53 -12.03
N SER A 151 9.21 -13.96 -10.84
CA SER A 151 10.32 -13.06 -10.53
C SER A 151 11.53 -13.89 -10.07
N SER A 152 12.21 -14.54 -11.01
CA SER A 152 13.47 -15.25 -10.71
C SER A 152 14.47 -14.28 -10.05
N CYS A 153 15.09 -14.73 -8.97
CA CYS A 153 15.96 -13.99 -8.06
C CYS A 153 17.21 -13.44 -8.80
N ASP A 154 17.16 -12.19 -9.27
CA ASP A 154 18.32 -11.49 -9.85
C ASP A 154 18.98 -10.51 -8.85
N SER A 155 18.44 -10.36 -7.64
CA SER A 155 19.09 -9.60 -6.56
C SER A 155 18.86 -10.20 -5.17
N GLU A 156 19.94 -10.55 -4.48
CA GLU A 156 19.94 -11.26 -3.18
C GLU A 156 19.16 -10.52 -2.07
N GLY A 157 18.97 -9.20 -2.19
CA GLY A 157 18.28 -8.37 -1.21
C GLY A 157 16.75 -8.35 -1.32
N GLU A 158 16.19 -8.61 -2.51
CA GLU A 158 14.74 -8.64 -2.70
C GLU A 158 14.14 -9.91 -2.09
N CYS A 159 14.82 -11.05 -2.28
CA CYS A 159 14.39 -12.36 -1.82
C CYS A 159 14.15 -12.43 -0.28
N ALA A 160 14.82 -11.61 0.56
CA ALA A 160 14.68 -11.64 2.03
C ALA A 160 13.36 -11.04 2.59
N LEU A 161 12.93 -9.87 2.10
CA LEU A 161 11.65 -9.26 2.51
C LEU A 161 10.46 -10.09 2.01
N PHE A 162 10.59 -10.66 0.81
CA PHE A 162 9.61 -11.58 0.25
C PHE A 162 9.49 -12.86 1.05
N PHE A 163 10.61 -13.44 1.50
CA PHE A 163 10.60 -14.63 2.34
C PHE A 163 9.96 -14.33 3.70
N CYS A 164 10.21 -13.17 4.31
CA CYS A 164 9.55 -12.77 5.57
C CYS A 164 8.03 -12.61 5.41
N PHE A 165 7.55 -12.06 4.30
CA PHE A 165 6.11 -11.95 4.03
C PHE A 165 5.47 -13.31 3.81
N LEU A 166 6.06 -14.15 2.95
CA LEU A 166 5.58 -15.52 2.72
C LEU A 166 5.64 -16.38 3.97
N PHE A 167 6.70 -16.24 4.78
CA PHE A 167 6.86 -16.95 6.03
C PHE A 167 5.83 -16.47 7.06
N SER A 168 5.60 -15.17 7.20
CA SER A 168 4.54 -14.66 8.09
C SER A 168 3.16 -15.16 7.64
N LEU A 169 2.87 -15.08 6.34
CA LEU A 169 1.61 -15.56 5.79
C LEU A 169 1.44 -17.08 5.96
N ALA A 170 2.49 -17.86 5.72
CA ALA A 170 2.48 -19.32 5.86
C ALA A 170 2.35 -19.74 7.33
N VAL A 171 3.11 -19.12 8.24
CA VAL A 171 3.00 -19.36 9.68
C VAL A 171 1.59 -19.03 10.15
N PHE A 172 1.00 -17.91 9.73
CA PHE A 172 -0.35 -17.54 10.14
C PHE A 172 -1.43 -18.46 9.56
N MET A 173 -1.30 -18.89 8.29
CA MET A 173 -2.19 -19.89 7.67
C MET A 173 -2.14 -21.24 8.41
N LEU A 174 -0.98 -21.61 8.98
CA LEU A 174 -0.79 -22.82 9.77
C LEU A 174 -1.44 -22.75 11.18
N PHE A 175 -1.73 -21.56 11.69
CA PHE A 175 -2.41 -21.37 12.99
C PHE A 175 -3.92 -21.15 12.90
N LEU A 176 -4.47 -21.02 11.67
CA LEU A 176 -5.90 -20.81 11.39
C LEU A 176 -6.62 -22.07 10.85
N LEU A 177 -5.89 -23.19 10.72
CA LEU A 177 -6.39 -24.54 10.40
C LEU A 177 -6.23 -25.45 11.63
#